data_AF-A0A7V2RSL8-F1
#
_entry.id   AF-A0A7V2RSL8-F1
#
_cell.length_a   1.000
_cell.length_b   1.000
_cell.length_c   1.000
_cell.angle_alpha   90.00
_cell.angle_beta   90.00
_cell.angle_gamma   90.00
#
_symmetry.space_group_name_H-M   'P 1'
#
loop_
_entity.id
_entity.type
_entity.pdbx_description
1 polymer ?
#
loop_
_entity_poly.entity_id
_entity_poly.type
_entity_poly.pdbx_seq_one_letter_code
_entity_poly.pdbx_strand_id
1 'polypeptide(L)' 'HFDEPQCVDVCPVDCIPKDPNNVEDHDTLQRKYEALMQRSA' A
#
# COMPACT_ATOMS: atom_id res chain seq x y z
N HIS A 1 -12.18 0.99 1.34
CA HIS A 1 -11.34 2.05 0.73
C HIS A 1 -9.89 1.62 0.59
N PHE A 2 -9.41 0.67 1.43
CA PHE A 2 -8.03 0.13 1.38
C PHE A 2 -8.00 -1.33 0.93
N ASP A 3 -9.08 -1.80 0.29
CA ASP A 3 -9.26 -3.21 -0.07
C ASP A 3 -8.31 -3.62 -1.21
N GLU A 4 -8.10 -2.71 -2.17
CA GLU A 4 -7.16 -2.87 -3.27
C GLU A 4 -6.32 -1.60 -3.48
N PRO A 5 -4.99 -1.71 -3.69
CA PRO A 5 -4.15 -0.56 -4.00
C PRO A 5 -4.60 0.08 -5.32
N GLN A 6 -4.79 1.40 -5.30
CA GLN A 6 -5.26 2.15 -6.47
C GLN A 6 -4.39 1.95 -7.70
N CYS A 7 -3.08 1.78 -7.53
CA CYS A 7 -2.16 1.49 -8.62
C CYS A 7 -2.39 0.13 -9.28
N VAL A 8 -2.83 -0.88 -8.51
CA VAL A 8 -3.16 -2.22 -9.02
C VAL A 8 -4.46 -2.15 -9.81
N ASP A 9 -5.51 -1.53 -9.25
CA ASP A 9 -6.84 -1.40 -9.88
C ASP A 9 -6.79 -0.71 -11.26
N VAL A 10 -5.92 0.29 -11.43
CA VAL A 10 -5.78 1.00 -12.72
C VAL A 10 -4.74 0.38 -13.66
N CYS A 11 -4.03 -0.68 -13.26
CA CYS A 11 -2.97 -1.26 -14.07
C CYS A 11 -3.56 -2.06 -15.25
N PRO A 12 -3.26 -1.73 -16.51
CA PRO A 12 -3.91 -2.37 -17.66
C PRO A 12 -3.42 -3.80 -17.95
N VAL A 13 -2.37 -4.27 -17.26
CA VAL A 13 -1.65 -5.52 -17.56
C VAL A 13 -1.26 -6.30 -16.30
N ASP A 14 -1.84 -5.99 -15.15
CA ASP A 14 -1.63 -6.70 -13.87
C ASP A 14 -0.15 -6.90 -13.47
N CYS A 15 0.72 -5.92 -13.76
CA CYS A 15 2.17 -6.06 -13.58
C CYS A 15 2.70 -5.64 -12.20
N ILE A 16 1.83 -5.51 -11.19
CA ILE A 16 2.18 -4.98 -9.86
C ILE A 16 1.95 -6.07 -8.78
N PRO A 17 2.85 -7.06 -8.66
CA PRO A 17 2.79 -8.07 -7.60
C PRO A 17 3.24 -7.50 -6.25
N LYS A 18 2.95 -8.21 -5.16
CA LYS A 18 3.55 -7.93 -3.84
C LYS A 18 5.06 -8.17 -3.86
N ASP A 19 5.81 -7.29 -3.23
CA ASP A 19 7.27 -7.41 -3.13
C ASP A 19 7.67 -8.44 -2.06
N PRO A 20 8.34 -9.54 -2.42
CA PRO A 20 8.76 -10.57 -1.47
C PRO A 20 9.86 -10.10 -0.50
N ASN A 21 10.59 -9.03 -0.82
CA ASN A 21 11.61 -8.47 0.07
C ASN A 21 11.03 -7.50 1.10
N ASN A 22 9.77 -7.08 0.91
CA ASN A 22 9.07 -6.12 1.76
C ASN A 22 7.68 -6.65 2.11
N VAL A 23 7.65 -7.80 2.78
CA VAL A 23 6.40 -8.38 3.29
C VAL A 23 5.98 -7.63 4.54
N GLU A 24 4.77 -7.08 4.53
CA GLU A 24 4.21 -6.29 5.62
C GLU A 24 2.80 -6.78 5.96
N ASP A 25 2.50 -6.85 7.25
CA ASP A 25 1.14 -7.08 7.72
C ASP A 25 0.30 -5.79 7.70
N HIS A 26 -1.00 -5.94 7.91
CA HIS A 26 -1.95 -4.83 7.89
C HIS A 26 -1.61 -3.77 8.95
N ASP A 27 -1.23 -4.19 10.15
CA ASP A 27 -0.91 -3.27 11.25
C ASP A 27 0.34 -2.42 10.96
N THR A 28 1.34 -3.01 10.30
CA THR A 28 2.55 -2.31 9.87
C THR A 28 2.23 -1.28 8.80
N LEU A 29 1.41 -1.64 7.81
CA LEU A 29 0.95 -0.73 6.78
C LEU A 29 0.12 0.43 7.37
N GLN A 30 -0.74 0.15 8.34
CA GLN A 30 -1.55 1.14 9.04
C GLN A 30 -0.68 2.16 9.80
N ARG A 31 0.33 1.70 10.55
CA ARG A 31 1.29 2.60 11.24
C ARG A 31 2.05 3.50 10.27
N LYS A 32 2.46 2.96 9.11
CA LYS A 32 3.13 3.76 8.06
C LYS A 32 2.20 4.82 7.49
N TYR A 33 0.94 4.47 7.23
CA TYR A 33 -0.08 5.42 6.79
C TYR A 33 -0.26 6.58 7.77
N GLU A 34 -0.44 6.28 9.06
CA GLU A 34 -0.60 7.30 10.11
C GLU A 34 0.59 8.26 10.18
N ALA A 35 1.81 7.72 10.13
CA ALA A 35 3.03 8.53 10.12
C ALA A 35 3.13 9.43 8.87
N LEU A 36 2.69 8.95 7.69
CA LEU A 36 2.67 9.75 6.47
C LEU A 36 1.62 10.86 6.53
N MET A 37 0.43 10.58 7.04
CA MET A 37 -0.64 11.58 7.18
C MET A 37 -0.26 12.68 8.16
N GLN A 38 0.44 12.34 9.25
CA GLN A 38 0.98 13.33 10.19
C GLN A 38 2.09 14.21 9.59
N ARG A 39 2.90 13.66 8.66
CA ARG A 39 3.95 14.42 7.94
C ARG A 39 3.41 15.31 6.84
N SER A 40 2.19 15.07 6.40
CA SER A 40 1.52 15.80 5.32
C SER A 40 0.61 16.92 5.83
N ALA A 41 0.57 17.11 7.16
CA ALA A 41 -0.19 18.14 7.87
C ALA A 41 0.65 19.40 8.14
#